data_AF-A0A932R3S8-F1
#
_entry.id   AF-A0A932R3S8-F1
#
_cell.length_a   1.000
_cell.length_b   1.000
_cell.length_c   1.000
_cell.angle_alpha   90.00
_cell.angle_beta   90.00
_cell.angle_gamma   90.00
#
_symmetry.space_group_name_H-M   'P 1'
#
loop_
_entity.id
_entity.type
_entity.pdbx_description
1 polymer ?
#
loop_
_entity_poly.entity_id
_entity_poly.type
_entity_poly.pdbx_seq_one_letter_code
_entity_poly.pdbx_strand_id
1 'polypeptide(L)'
;MGFSLHRLQKYDEAATAYEKALNLGLTPLRTIMSLVRVHTLMGHLDLAFGWLNKALSAGFASADVLKTDIEFAHLKSDPRFHDAMKRADQNANPCEYDQRYRQFDFWIGDWNVFDGQGNQVGTNSIQKIVNGCALLENWMNTGGIPGKSLNYFDPSDQQWHQVWVDASGGAIQITGGLDKDGSMILVGVNIQTDGTKLPFRGAWTLLPDGRVRQFFEQSSDGGKTWLTWFEGFYARK
;
A
#
# COMPACT_ATOMS: atom_id res chain seq x y z
N MET A 1 -16.51 28.25 20.74
CA MET A 1 -16.07 29.66 20.71
C MET A 1 -15.07 29.92 19.57
N GLY A 2 -13.93 29.22 19.49
CA GLY A 2 -12.91 29.46 18.44
C GLY A 2 -13.43 29.46 17.00
N PHE A 3 -14.27 28.49 16.60
CA PHE A 3 -14.87 28.45 15.25
C PHE A 3 -15.76 29.67 14.95
N SER A 4 -16.56 30.11 15.91
CA SER A 4 -17.41 31.28 15.76
C SER A 4 -16.57 32.55 15.61
N LEU A 5 -15.51 32.70 16.42
CA LEU A 5 -14.56 33.82 16.33
C LEU A 5 -13.82 33.83 14.99
N HIS A 6 -13.38 32.66 14.52
CA HIS A 6 -12.76 32.50 13.21
C HIS A 6 -13.70 32.98 12.10
N ARG A 7 -14.97 32.55 12.10
CA ARG A 7 -15.98 33.00 11.14
C ARG A 7 -16.32 34.49 11.21
N LEU A 8 -16.11 35.12 12.36
CA LEU A 8 -16.25 36.57 12.56
C LEU A 8 -14.97 37.34 12.22
N GLN A 9 -13.95 36.68 11.65
CA GLN A 9 -12.63 37.23 11.32
C GLN A 9 -11.87 37.79 12.54
N LYS A 10 -12.22 37.33 13.75
CA LYS A 10 -11.54 37.68 15.00
C LYS A 10 -10.39 36.70 15.24
N TYR A 11 -9.37 36.75 14.38
CA TYR A 11 -8.37 35.69 14.29
C TYR A 11 -7.49 35.54 15.55
N ASP A 12 -7.10 36.62 16.21
CA ASP A 12 -6.34 36.55 17.47
C ASP A 12 -7.15 35.92 18.62
N GLU A 13 -8.41 36.32 18.77
CA GLU A 13 -9.33 35.74 19.76
C GLU A 13 -9.58 34.26 19.44
N ALA A 14 -9.72 33.93 18.16
CA ALA A 14 -9.91 32.56 17.69
C ALA A 14 -8.69 31.68 18.00
N ALA A 15 -7.47 32.17 17.71
CA ALA A 15 -6.22 31.48 18.01
C ALA A 15 -6.10 31.17 19.51
N THR A 16 -6.31 32.18 20.36
CA THR A 16 -6.31 32.01 21.83
C THR A 16 -7.32 30.96 22.28
N ALA A 17 -8.53 30.99 21.71
CA ALA A 17 -9.58 30.02 22.03
C ALA A 17 -9.22 28.60 21.59
N TYR A 18 -8.56 28.42 20.45
CA TYR A 18 -8.10 27.13 19.97
C TYR A 18 -6.93 26.58 20.80
N GLU A 19 -5.95 27.41 21.17
CA GLU A 19 -4.86 27.00 22.06
C GLU A 19 -5.38 26.55 23.42
N LYS A 20 -6.33 27.30 23.99
CA LYS A 20 -7.02 26.89 25.23
C LYS A 20 -7.74 25.55 25.06
N ALA A 21 -8.40 25.33 23.92
CA ALA A 21 -9.07 24.06 23.65
C ALA A 21 -8.07 22.88 23.53
N LEU A 22 -6.90 23.11 22.94
CA LEU A 22 -5.84 22.10 22.84
C LEU A 22 -5.31 21.71 24.23
N ASN A 23 -5.12 22.69 25.12
CA ASN A 23 -4.71 22.45 26.51
C ASN A 23 -5.75 21.65 27.33
N LEU A 24 -7.00 21.64 26.89
CA LEU A 24 -8.08 20.84 27.49
C LEU A 24 -8.23 19.46 26.82
N GLY A 25 -7.33 19.08 25.90
CA GLY A 25 -7.34 17.77 25.23
C GLY A 25 -8.42 17.60 24.16
N LEU A 26 -9.09 18.68 23.75
CA LEU A 26 -10.22 18.60 22.83
C LEU A 26 -9.76 18.51 21.36
N THR A 27 -10.09 17.39 20.72
CA THR A 27 -9.93 17.10 19.28
C THR A 27 -8.62 17.66 18.68
N PRO A 28 -7.45 17.14 19.09
CA PRO A 28 -6.15 17.79 18.84
C PRO A 28 -5.93 18.14 17.37
N LEU A 29 -6.19 17.21 16.44
CA LEU A 29 -5.91 17.43 15.02
C LEU A 29 -6.78 18.53 14.39
N ARG A 30 -8.08 18.53 14.68
CA ARG A 30 -9.01 19.56 14.16
C ARG A 30 -8.66 20.93 14.72
N THR A 31 -8.32 20.99 16.01
CA THR A 31 -7.93 22.23 16.69
C THR A 31 -6.61 22.76 16.14
N ILE A 32 -5.60 21.90 15.96
CA ILE A 32 -4.32 22.26 15.34
C ILE A 32 -4.54 22.77 13.91
N MET A 33 -5.33 22.09 13.08
CA MET A 33 -5.63 22.57 11.73
C MET A 33 -6.42 23.89 11.70
N SER A 34 -7.18 24.19 12.76
CA SER A 34 -7.82 25.50 12.90
C SER A 34 -6.80 26.58 13.25
N LEU A 35 -5.79 26.26 14.06
CA LEU A 35 -4.65 27.14 14.33
C LEU A 35 -3.84 27.43 13.06
N VAL A 36 -3.56 26.42 12.22
CA VAL A 36 -2.90 26.62 10.92
C VAL A 36 -3.65 27.66 10.07
N ARG A 37 -4.98 27.53 9.97
CA ARG A 37 -5.83 28.46 9.20
C ARG A 37 -5.75 29.89 9.71
N VAL A 38 -6.05 30.10 11.00
CA VAL A 38 -6.06 31.46 11.56
C VAL A 38 -4.69 32.12 11.48
N HIS A 39 -3.59 31.39 11.74
CA HIS A 39 -2.25 31.94 11.59
C HIS A 39 -1.89 32.25 10.14
N THR A 40 -2.39 31.46 9.18
CA THR A 40 -2.21 31.77 7.76
C THR A 40 -2.95 33.05 7.36
N LEU A 41 -4.21 33.20 7.79
CA LEU A 41 -5.03 34.38 7.52
C LEU A 41 -4.48 35.67 8.15
N MET A 42 -3.77 35.54 9.28
CA MET A 42 -3.05 36.66 9.91
C MET A 42 -1.69 36.96 9.26
N GLY A 43 -1.26 36.18 8.27
CA GLY A 43 0.08 36.32 7.66
C GLY A 43 1.24 35.84 8.56
N HIS A 44 0.93 35.18 9.68
CA HIS A 44 1.91 34.62 10.61
C HIS A 44 2.44 33.26 10.09
N LEU A 45 3.13 33.27 8.95
CA LEU A 45 3.49 32.05 8.22
C LEU A 45 4.37 31.10 9.04
N ASP A 46 5.31 31.61 9.83
CA ASP A 46 6.17 30.76 10.67
C ASP A 46 5.36 30.02 11.76
N LEU A 47 4.39 30.69 12.38
CA LEU A 47 3.48 30.06 13.33
C LEU A 47 2.55 29.07 12.63
N ALA A 48 2.04 29.41 11.45
CA ALA A 48 1.20 28.52 10.67
C ALA A 48 1.93 27.23 10.29
N PHE A 49 3.18 27.32 9.81
CA PHE A 49 4.02 26.16 9.53
C PHE A 49 4.40 25.40 10.80
N GLY A 50 4.66 26.08 11.92
CA GLY A 50 4.86 25.44 13.21
C GLY A 50 3.68 24.55 13.62
N TRP A 51 2.46 25.03 13.47
CA TRP A 51 1.25 24.25 13.72
C TRP A 51 1.01 23.16 12.68
N LEU A 52 1.28 23.42 11.40
CA LEU A 52 1.13 22.44 10.33
C LEU A 52 2.09 21.26 10.54
N ASN A 53 3.33 21.54 10.94
CA ASN A 53 4.31 20.52 11.30
C ASN A 53 3.84 19.65 12.47
N LYS A 54 3.23 20.25 13.49
CA LYS A 54 2.60 19.50 14.59
C LYS A 54 1.45 18.62 14.10
N ALA A 55 0.61 19.12 13.18
CA ALA A 55 -0.47 18.34 12.59
C ALA A 55 0.05 17.12 11.83
N LEU A 56 1.07 17.33 10.98
CA LEU A 56 1.71 16.29 10.19
C LEU A 56 2.38 15.23 11.08
N SER A 57 3.09 15.64 12.13
CA SER A 57 3.66 14.69 13.09
C SER A 57 2.60 13.94 13.90
N ALA A 58 1.39 14.50 14.03
CA ALA A 58 0.24 13.84 14.65
C ALA A 58 -0.60 13.01 13.65
N GLY A 59 -0.10 12.78 12.43
CA GLY A 59 -0.75 11.92 11.43
C GLY A 59 -1.74 12.63 10.51
N PHE A 60 -1.71 13.97 10.38
CA PHE A 60 -2.46 14.65 9.34
C PHE A 60 -2.05 14.11 7.95
N ALA A 61 -3.01 13.58 7.20
CA ALA A 61 -2.76 12.82 5.97
C ALA A 61 -3.46 13.41 4.72
N SER A 62 -4.18 14.53 4.83
CA SER A 62 -4.96 15.02 3.69
C SER A 62 -4.19 16.08 2.90
N ALA A 63 -3.42 15.62 1.92
CA ALA A 63 -2.79 16.50 0.93
C ALA A 63 -3.83 17.31 0.12
N ASP A 64 -5.00 16.72 -0.14
CA ASP A 64 -6.09 17.42 -0.83
C ASP A 64 -6.58 18.63 -0.04
N VAL A 65 -6.82 18.50 1.28
CA VAL A 65 -7.20 19.64 2.13
C VAL A 65 -6.15 20.75 2.08
N LEU A 66 -4.86 20.42 2.11
CA LEU A 66 -3.80 21.45 1.98
C LEU A 66 -3.88 22.16 0.64
N LYS A 67 -4.16 21.43 -0.44
CA LYS A 67 -4.22 21.93 -1.81
C LYS A 67 -5.48 22.74 -2.09
N THR A 68 -6.64 22.33 -1.60
CA THR A 68 -7.94 22.88 -1.98
C THR A 68 -8.44 23.97 -1.03
N ASP A 69 -8.04 23.95 0.25
CA ASP A 69 -8.46 24.96 1.21
C ASP A 69 -7.94 26.35 0.80
N ILE A 70 -8.87 27.29 0.62
CA ILE A 70 -8.57 28.65 0.16
C ILE A 70 -7.83 29.46 1.23
N GLU A 71 -8.01 29.12 2.51
CA GLU A 71 -7.37 29.82 3.64
C GLU A 71 -5.87 29.52 3.69
N PHE A 72 -5.40 28.50 2.97
CA PHE A 72 -3.97 28.18 2.80
C PHE A 72 -3.31 28.86 1.60
N ALA A 73 -3.99 29.80 0.92
CA ALA A 73 -3.44 30.48 -0.26
C ALA A 73 -2.02 31.04 -0.03
N HIS A 74 -1.76 31.67 1.12
CA HIS A 74 -0.45 32.22 1.47
C HIS A 74 0.60 31.16 1.81
N LEU A 75 0.20 29.96 2.25
CA LEU A 75 1.13 28.85 2.47
C LEU A 75 1.58 28.25 1.14
N LYS A 76 0.67 28.15 0.16
CA LYS A 76 0.94 27.44 -1.12
C LYS A 76 2.10 28.03 -1.93
N SER A 77 2.40 29.32 -1.75
CA SER A 77 3.53 29.98 -2.41
C SER A 77 4.85 29.86 -1.65
N ASP A 78 4.83 29.41 -0.39
CA ASP A 78 6.04 29.24 0.43
C ASP A 78 6.73 27.88 0.11
N PRO A 79 8.05 27.84 -0.08
CA PRO A 79 8.78 26.60 -0.38
C PRO A 79 8.54 25.46 0.63
N ARG A 80 8.30 25.78 1.90
CA ARG A 80 8.03 24.79 2.97
C ARG A 80 6.74 24.01 2.74
N PHE A 81 5.82 24.54 1.95
CA PHE A 81 4.56 23.88 1.63
C PHE A 81 4.76 22.59 0.82
N HIS A 82 5.79 22.52 -0.03
CA HIS A 82 6.11 21.29 -0.76
C HIS A 82 6.49 20.14 0.19
N ASP A 83 7.26 20.42 1.25
CA ASP A 83 7.59 19.43 2.27
C ASP A 83 6.34 19.00 3.06
N ALA A 84 5.49 19.96 3.43
CA ALA A 84 4.23 19.68 4.12
C ALA A 84 3.30 18.78 3.29
N MET A 85 3.19 19.03 1.98
CA MET A 85 2.45 18.19 1.04
C MET A 85 3.01 16.79 0.96
N LYS A 86 4.34 16.65 0.82
CA LYS A 86 5.01 15.35 0.78
C LYS A 86 4.78 14.55 2.06
N ARG A 87 4.88 15.18 3.23
CA ARG A 87 4.63 14.53 4.52
C ARG A 87 3.17 14.12 4.71
N ALA A 88 2.23 14.94 4.24
CA ALA A 88 0.81 14.57 4.24
C ALA A 88 0.56 13.34 3.36
N ASP A 89 1.17 13.29 2.18
CA ASP A 89 1.10 12.14 1.27
C ASP A 89 1.72 10.88 1.89
N GLN A 90 2.87 11.00 2.55
CA GLN A 90 3.49 9.90 3.29
C GLN A 90 2.60 9.34 4.39
N ASN A 91 1.90 10.21 5.12
CA ASN A 91 0.93 9.79 6.13
C ASN A 91 -0.31 9.11 5.51
N ALA A 92 -0.71 9.49 4.30
CA ALA A 92 -1.86 8.92 3.60
C ALA A 92 -1.56 7.58 2.94
N ASN A 93 -0.34 7.43 2.45
CA ASN A 93 0.14 6.32 1.63
C ASN A 93 1.39 5.67 2.23
N PRO A 94 1.38 5.26 3.52
CA PRO A 94 2.59 4.82 4.21
C PRO A 94 3.28 3.63 3.52
N CYS A 95 2.50 2.72 2.94
CA CYS A 95 3.00 1.54 2.23
C CYS A 95 3.74 1.87 0.93
N GLU A 96 3.51 3.04 0.32
CA GLU A 96 4.27 3.50 -0.85
C GLU A 96 5.71 3.90 -0.48
N TYR A 97 5.94 4.27 0.78
CA TYR A 97 7.22 4.79 1.27
C TYR A 97 8.02 3.80 2.12
N ASP A 98 7.42 2.70 2.55
CA ASP A 98 8.09 1.64 3.27
C ASP A 98 8.54 0.52 2.31
N GLN A 99 9.84 0.36 2.15
CA GLN A 99 10.44 -0.61 1.21
C GLN A 99 9.98 -2.05 1.44
N ARG A 100 9.56 -2.43 2.64
CA ARG A 100 9.05 -3.79 2.94
C ARG A 100 7.80 -4.10 2.12
N TYR A 101 6.92 -3.11 1.95
CA TYR A 101 5.69 -3.23 1.15
C TYR A 101 5.95 -3.13 -0.36
N ARG A 102 7.19 -2.81 -0.78
CA ARG A 102 7.57 -2.64 -2.20
C ARG A 102 8.35 -3.82 -2.76
N GLN A 103 8.72 -4.78 -1.92
CA GLN A 103 9.59 -5.90 -2.32
C GLN A 103 9.01 -6.73 -3.46
N PHE A 104 7.69 -6.82 -3.59
CA PHE A 104 7.03 -7.60 -4.64
C PHE A 104 6.63 -6.77 -5.87
N ASP A 105 7.03 -5.49 -5.95
CA ASP A 105 6.61 -4.57 -7.01
C ASP A 105 7.04 -5.01 -8.42
N PHE A 106 8.10 -5.81 -8.54
CA PHE A 106 8.60 -6.31 -9.83
C PHE A 106 7.58 -7.19 -10.57
N TRP A 107 6.59 -7.75 -9.86
CA TRP A 107 5.54 -8.60 -10.44
C TRP A 107 4.36 -7.81 -11.00
N ILE A 108 4.28 -6.51 -10.71
CA ILE A 108 3.12 -5.67 -11.01
C ILE A 108 2.98 -5.40 -12.51
N GLY A 109 1.74 -5.44 -13.00
CA GLY A 109 1.28 -4.99 -14.31
C GLY A 109 0.57 -6.10 -15.09
N ASP A 110 0.47 -5.91 -16.41
CA ASP A 110 -0.31 -6.78 -17.28
C ASP A 110 0.57 -7.72 -18.10
N TRP A 111 0.19 -9.00 -18.13
CA TRP A 111 1.05 -10.09 -18.59
C TRP A 111 0.32 -11.07 -19.50
N ASN A 112 1.03 -11.53 -20.54
CA ASN A 112 0.80 -12.82 -21.18
C ASN A 112 1.70 -13.86 -20.51
N VAL A 113 1.16 -15.02 -20.15
CA VAL A 113 1.90 -16.03 -19.40
C VAL A 113 2.09 -17.28 -20.25
N PHE A 114 3.34 -17.75 -20.32
CA PHE A 114 3.77 -18.88 -21.13
C PHE A 114 4.34 -20.00 -20.27
N ASP A 115 4.18 -21.26 -20.69
CA ASP A 115 4.85 -22.41 -20.06
C ASP A 115 6.34 -22.50 -20.48
N GLY A 116 7.05 -23.51 -19.95
CA GLY A 116 8.46 -23.78 -20.31
C GLY A 116 8.67 -24.24 -21.76
N GLN A 117 7.60 -24.59 -22.48
CA GLN A 117 7.64 -24.95 -23.90
C GLN A 117 7.31 -23.75 -24.81
N GLY A 118 6.94 -22.60 -24.22
CA GLY A 118 6.58 -21.38 -24.94
C GLY A 118 5.13 -21.31 -25.38
N ASN A 119 4.26 -22.22 -24.92
CA ASN A 119 2.82 -22.10 -25.19
C ASN A 119 2.21 -21.09 -24.22
N GLN A 120 1.30 -20.24 -24.71
CA GLN A 120 0.56 -19.35 -23.84
C GLN A 120 -0.44 -20.15 -23.00
N VAL A 121 -0.39 -19.99 -21.68
CA VAL A 121 -1.26 -20.67 -20.70
C VAL A 121 -2.29 -19.75 -20.07
N GLY A 122 -2.13 -18.43 -20.23
CA GLY A 122 -3.12 -17.47 -19.77
C GLY A 122 -2.67 -16.01 -19.87
N THR A 123 -3.42 -15.17 -19.19
CA THR A 123 -3.10 -13.76 -18.95
C THR A 123 -3.28 -13.43 -17.49
N ASN A 124 -2.54 -12.45 -17.01
CA ASN A 124 -2.60 -12.01 -15.62
C ASN A 124 -2.53 -10.48 -15.54
N SER A 125 -3.21 -9.89 -14.55
CA SER A 125 -3.11 -8.47 -14.21
C SER A 125 -2.89 -8.34 -12.71
N ILE A 126 -1.72 -7.80 -12.34
CA ILE A 126 -1.31 -7.58 -10.96
C ILE A 126 -1.31 -6.07 -10.69
N GLN A 127 -2.08 -5.64 -9.70
CA GLN A 127 -2.31 -4.22 -9.41
C GLN A 127 -2.08 -3.89 -7.94
N LYS A 128 -1.54 -2.71 -7.66
CA LYS A 128 -1.57 -2.15 -6.30
C LYS A 128 -3.00 -1.76 -5.95
N ILE A 129 -3.41 -2.12 -4.75
CA ILE A 129 -4.70 -1.73 -4.17
C ILE A 129 -4.47 -1.22 -2.74
N VAL A 130 -5.49 -0.62 -2.13
CA VAL A 130 -5.45 -0.16 -0.74
C VAL A 130 -4.23 0.75 -0.49
N ASN A 131 -4.07 1.78 -1.33
CA ASN A 131 -2.96 2.74 -1.24
C ASN A 131 -1.57 2.10 -1.21
N GLY A 132 -1.37 1.01 -1.96
CA GLY A 132 -0.08 0.33 -2.06
C GLY A 132 0.20 -0.71 -0.99
N CYS A 133 -0.72 -0.93 -0.05
CA CYS A 133 -0.52 -1.89 1.03
C CYS A 133 -0.77 -3.35 0.63
N ALA A 134 -1.40 -3.59 -0.53
CA ALA A 134 -1.63 -4.92 -1.05
C ALA A 134 -1.59 -4.97 -2.59
N LEU A 135 -1.34 -6.16 -3.14
CA LEU A 135 -1.44 -6.46 -4.55
C LEU A 135 -2.64 -7.39 -4.81
N LEU A 136 -3.44 -7.04 -5.81
CA LEU A 136 -4.52 -7.89 -6.32
C LEU A 136 -4.08 -8.50 -7.66
N GLU A 137 -4.11 -9.82 -7.72
CA GLU A 137 -3.91 -10.60 -8.95
C GLU A 137 -5.26 -10.96 -9.57
N ASN A 138 -5.34 -10.84 -10.90
CA ASN A 138 -6.48 -11.26 -11.71
C ASN A 138 -5.98 -12.18 -12.82
N TRP A 139 -6.08 -13.48 -12.58
CA TRP A 139 -5.69 -14.53 -13.51
C TRP A 139 -6.85 -14.95 -14.42
N MET A 140 -6.53 -15.25 -15.68
CA MET A 140 -7.42 -15.90 -16.63
C MET A 140 -6.62 -16.88 -17.49
N ASN A 141 -6.90 -18.18 -17.42
CA ASN A 141 -6.25 -19.16 -18.30
C ASN A 141 -6.81 -19.10 -19.74
N THR A 142 -6.16 -19.80 -20.68
CA THR A 142 -6.62 -19.87 -22.08
C THR A 142 -8.00 -20.54 -22.25
N GLY A 143 -8.45 -21.33 -21.27
CA GLY A 143 -9.76 -21.97 -21.24
C GLY A 143 -10.88 -21.11 -20.63
N GLY A 144 -10.61 -19.86 -20.22
CA GLY A 144 -11.61 -18.96 -19.63
C GLY A 144 -11.91 -19.22 -18.14
N ILE A 145 -11.05 -19.96 -17.43
CA ILE A 145 -11.18 -20.22 -15.99
C ILE A 145 -10.44 -19.11 -15.22
N PRO A 146 -11.14 -18.35 -14.36
CA PRO A 146 -10.54 -17.28 -13.59
C PRO A 146 -9.88 -17.76 -12.29
N GLY A 147 -8.95 -16.96 -11.80
CA GLY A 147 -8.39 -17.05 -10.44
C GLY A 147 -8.01 -15.67 -9.92
N LYS A 148 -7.86 -15.53 -8.60
CA LYS A 148 -7.43 -14.27 -7.96
C LYS A 148 -6.53 -14.56 -6.78
N SER A 149 -5.60 -13.65 -6.51
CA SER A 149 -4.89 -13.62 -5.23
C SER A 149 -4.85 -12.23 -4.62
N LEU A 150 -4.83 -12.20 -3.29
CA LEU A 150 -4.49 -11.04 -2.48
C LEU A 150 -3.11 -11.27 -1.86
N ASN A 151 -2.21 -10.30 -2.06
CA ASN A 151 -0.85 -10.34 -1.56
C ASN A 151 -0.61 -9.11 -0.69
N TYR A 152 -0.09 -9.27 0.52
CA TYR A 152 0.17 -8.13 1.40
C TYR A 152 1.35 -8.44 2.32
N PHE A 153 2.03 -7.40 2.79
CA PHE A 153 3.05 -7.54 3.83
C PHE A 153 2.38 -7.42 5.20
N ASP A 154 2.55 -8.42 6.05
CA ASP A 154 2.09 -8.39 7.43
C ASP A 154 3.24 -7.90 8.33
N PRO A 155 3.11 -6.72 8.96
CA PRO A 155 4.17 -6.18 9.81
C PRO A 155 4.33 -6.94 11.14
N SER A 156 3.38 -7.77 11.54
CA SER A 156 3.43 -8.52 12.80
C SER A 156 4.41 -9.70 12.75
N ASP A 157 4.52 -10.37 11.60
CA ASP A 157 5.46 -11.46 11.36
C ASP A 157 6.55 -11.12 10.34
N GLN A 158 6.50 -9.91 9.77
CA GLN A 158 7.45 -9.39 8.79
C GLN A 158 7.54 -10.24 7.52
N GLN A 159 6.44 -10.83 7.10
CA GLN A 159 6.36 -11.64 5.89
C GLN A 159 5.36 -11.07 4.89
N TRP A 160 5.58 -11.39 3.62
CA TRP A 160 4.53 -11.34 2.60
C TRP A 160 3.61 -12.53 2.77
N HIS A 161 2.31 -12.28 2.70
CA HIS A 161 1.24 -13.25 2.73
C HIS A 161 0.54 -13.25 1.37
N GLN A 162 0.27 -14.42 0.84
CA GLN A 162 -0.58 -14.60 -0.33
C GLN A 162 -1.72 -15.54 0.01
N VAL A 163 -2.93 -15.13 -0.35
CA VAL A 163 -4.10 -16.00 -0.44
C VAL A 163 -4.58 -15.98 -1.88
N TRP A 164 -4.50 -17.12 -2.55
CA TRP A 164 -5.03 -17.32 -3.90
C TRP A 164 -6.24 -18.25 -3.84
N VAL A 165 -7.21 -18.00 -4.72
CA VAL A 165 -8.41 -18.83 -4.92
C VAL A 165 -8.69 -19.00 -6.41
N ASP A 166 -9.10 -20.20 -6.81
CA ASP A 166 -9.60 -20.48 -8.16
C ASP A 166 -11.11 -20.67 -8.22
N ALA A 167 -11.62 -20.74 -9.45
CA ALA A 167 -13.01 -21.03 -9.74
C ALA A 167 -13.47 -22.47 -9.38
N SER A 168 -12.55 -23.38 -9.01
CA SER A 168 -12.89 -24.75 -8.59
C SER A 168 -13.12 -24.87 -7.08
N GLY A 169 -12.84 -23.81 -6.32
CA GLY A 169 -12.99 -23.78 -4.85
C GLY A 169 -11.72 -24.20 -4.10
N GLY A 170 -10.60 -24.40 -4.80
CA GLY A 170 -9.28 -24.56 -4.19
C GLY A 170 -8.72 -23.24 -3.69
N ALA A 171 -7.76 -23.32 -2.77
CA ALA A 171 -7.06 -22.15 -2.26
C ALA A 171 -5.59 -22.43 -1.99
N ILE A 172 -4.72 -21.43 -2.20
CA ILE A 172 -3.32 -21.49 -1.82
C ILE A 172 -3.09 -20.42 -0.75
N GLN A 173 -2.45 -20.79 0.35
CA GLN A 173 -2.11 -19.91 1.46
C GLN A 173 -0.63 -20.08 1.78
N ILE A 174 0.16 -19.06 1.48
CA ILE A 174 1.62 -19.12 1.57
C ILE A 174 2.18 -17.80 2.10
N THR A 175 3.28 -17.89 2.85
CA THR A 175 3.95 -16.72 3.42
C THR A 175 5.46 -16.80 3.23
N GLY A 176 6.16 -15.67 3.30
CA GLY A 176 7.62 -15.64 3.18
C GLY A 176 8.13 -14.25 2.84
N GLY A 177 9.13 -14.16 1.98
CA GLY A 177 9.76 -12.87 1.68
C GLY A 177 10.78 -12.94 0.56
N LEU A 178 11.40 -11.79 0.30
CA LEU A 178 12.46 -11.66 -0.68
C LEU A 178 13.73 -12.34 -0.17
N ASP A 179 14.32 -13.22 -0.98
CA ASP A 179 15.61 -13.81 -0.69
C ASP A 179 16.77 -12.87 -1.06
N LYS A 180 17.99 -13.29 -0.75
CA LYS A 180 19.23 -12.54 -1.03
C LYS A 180 19.51 -12.34 -2.53
N ASP A 181 18.92 -13.17 -3.37
CA ASP A 181 19.13 -13.19 -4.82
C ASP A 181 18.02 -12.40 -5.55
N GLY A 182 17.07 -11.82 -4.80
CA GLY A 182 15.99 -10.96 -5.31
C GLY A 182 14.74 -11.72 -5.73
N SER A 183 14.60 -13.01 -5.38
CA SER A 183 13.38 -13.77 -5.63
C SER A 183 12.43 -13.70 -4.44
N MET A 184 11.13 -13.52 -4.70
CA MET A 184 10.11 -13.65 -3.67
C MET A 184 9.83 -15.13 -3.45
N ILE A 185 10.12 -15.66 -2.26
CA ILE A 185 9.94 -17.07 -1.91
C ILE A 185 8.88 -17.18 -0.82
N LEU A 186 7.78 -17.87 -1.14
CA LEU A 186 6.66 -18.09 -0.23
C LEU A 186 6.41 -19.58 -0.03
N VAL A 187 6.10 -20.00 1.19
CA VAL A 187 5.88 -21.40 1.58
C VAL A 187 4.61 -21.50 2.41
N GLY A 188 3.89 -22.62 2.29
CA GLY A 188 2.67 -22.86 3.04
C GLY A 188 1.94 -24.07 2.47
N VAL A 189 0.67 -23.89 2.14
CA VAL A 189 -0.23 -24.99 1.76
C VAL A 189 -1.07 -24.69 0.53
N ASN A 190 -1.31 -25.73 -0.26
CA ASN A 190 -2.37 -25.79 -1.25
C ASN A 190 -3.53 -26.62 -0.66
N ILE A 191 -4.67 -25.97 -0.50
CA ILE A 191 -5.91 -26.49 0.06
C ILE A 191 -6.77 -27.01 -1.08
N GLN A 192 -6.94 -28.32 -1.14
CA GLN A 192 -7.78 -29.00 -2.12
C GLN A 192 -9.27 -28.81 -1.77
N THR A 193 -10.16 -29.11 -2.73
CA THR A 193 -11.61 -28.95 -2.58
C THR A 193 -12.25 -29.86 -1.53
N ASP A 194 -11.58 -30.95 -1.16
CA ASP A 194 -11.95 -31.84 -0.06
C ASP A 194 -11.42 -31.37 1.31
N GLY A 195 -10.72 -30.24 1.36
CA GLY A 195 -10.10 -29.67 2.56
C GLY A 195 -8.69 -30.20 2.87
N THR A 196 -8.17 -31.15 2.09
CA THR A 196 -6.79 -31.67 2.23
C THR A 196 -5.78 -30.54 2.03
N LYS A 197 -4.80 -30.44 2.93
CA LYS A 197 -3.72 -29.45 2.84
C LYS A 197 -2.42 -30.13 2.44
N LEU A 198 -1.86 -29.73 1.31
CA LEU A 198 -0.60 -30.25 0.79
C LEU A 198 0.49 -29.18 0.91
N PRO A 199 1.71 -29.51 1.40
CA PRO A 199 2.81 -28.57 1.42
C PRO A 199 3.07 -27.97 0.03
N PHE A 200 3.22 -26.65 0.00
CA PHE A 200 3.34 -25.88 -1.22
C PHE A 200 4.40 -24.80 -1.07
N ARG A 201 5.17 -24.55 -2.11
CA ARG A 201 6.12 -23.44 -2.17
C ARG A 201 6.11 -22.80 -3.54
N GLY A 202 6.30 -21.48 -3.55
CA GLY A 202 6.35 -20.70 -4.77
C GLY A 202 7.52 -19.72 -4.77
N ALA A 203 8.10 -19.55 -5.94
CA ALA A 203 9.15 -18.59 -6.22
C ALA A 203 8.72 -17.66 -7.36
N TRP A 204 8.97 -16.35 -7.19
CA TRP A 204 8.87 -15.35 -8.24
C TRP A 204 10.21 -14.66 -8.43
N THR A 205 10.74 -14.73 -9.64
CA THR A 205 12.06 -14.19 -9.98
C THR A 205 11.94 -13.24 -11.17
N LEU A 206 12.40 -12.00 -11.01
CA LEU A 206 12.58 -11.07 -12.13
C LEU A 206 13.78 -11.53 -12.96
N LEU A 207 13.56 -11.80 -14.25
CA LEU A 207 14.59 -12.22 -15.20
C LEU A 207 15.28 -11.01 -15.84
N PRO A 208 16.53 -11.15 -16.34
CA PRO A 208 17.26 -10.06 -16.98
C PRO A 208 16.58 -9.46 -18.22
N ASP A 209 15.71 -10.22 -18.89
CA ASP A 209 14.94 -9.77 -20.05
C ASP A 209 13.63 -9.05 -19.68
N GLY A 210 13.40 -8.81 -18.38
CA GLY A 210 12.21 -8.13 -17.86
C GLY A 210 10.99 -9.02 -17.68
N ARG A 211 11.07 -10.32 -18.00
CA ARG A 211 10.02 -11.29 -17.66
C ARG A 211 10.05 -11.63 -16.17
N VAL A 212 8.94 -12.13 -15.64
CA VAL A 212 8.90 -12.75 -14.31
C VAL A 212 8.69 -14.25 -14.46
N ARG A 213 9.59 -15.05 -13.86
CA ARG A 213 9.40 -16.50 -13.72
C ARG A 213 8.64 -16.79 -12.44
N GLN A 214 7.52 -17.49 -12.55
CA GLN A 214 6.79 -18.07 -11.44
C GLN A 214 7.03 -19.59 -11.44
N PHE A 215 7.48 -20.14 -10.32
CA PHE A 215 7.76 -21.56 -10.19
C PHE A 215 7.18 -22.10 -8.90
N PHE A 216 6.24 -23.02 -9.02
CA PHE A 216 5.49 -23.62 -7.92
C PHE A 216 5.78 -25.11 -7.82
N GLU A 217 5.93 -25.55 -6.58
CA GLU A 217 6.15 -26.95 -6.26
C GLU A 217 5.20 -27.39 -5.15
N GLN A 218 4.79 -28.66 -5.22
CA GLN A 218 3.93 -29.30 -4.24
C GLN A 218 4.56 -30.60 -3.77
N SER A 219 4.32 -30.94 -2.50
CA SER A 219 4.67 -32.24 -1.95
C SER A 219 3.41 -33.02 -1.54
N SER A 220 3.42 -34.33 -1.81
CA SER A 220 2.37 -35.27 -1.41
C SER A 220 2.81 -36.23 -0.30
N ASP A 221 4.07 -36.16 0.13
CA ASP A 221 4.67 -37.10 1.10
C ASP A 221 5.21 -36.39 2.38
N GLY A 222 4.63 -35.23 2.69
CA GLY A 222 4.98 -34.44 3.88
C GLY A 222 6.27 -33.64 3.73
N GLY A 223 6.66 -33.27 2.50
CA GLY A 223 7.81 -32.43 2.20
C GLY A 223 9.10 -33.20 1.89
N LYS A 224 9.05 -34.53 1.74
CA LYS A 224 10.23 -35.35 1.44
C LYS A 224 10.61 -35.24 -0.04
N THR A 225 9.62 -35.22 -0.92
CA THR A 225 9.78 -34.97 -2.34
C THR A 225 8.90 -33.81 -2.79
N TRP A 226 9.39 -33.08 -3.80
CA TRP A 226 8.75 -31.90 -4.38
C TRP A 226 8.64 -32.10 -5.88
N LEU A 227 7.43 -31.93 -6.41
CA LEU A 227 7.15 -31.99 -7.83
C LEU A 227 6.77 -30.60 -8.33
N THR A 228 7.20 -30.26 -9.55
CA THR A 228 6.76 -29.05 -10.23
C THR A 228 5.25 -29.11 -10.41
N TRP A 229 4.55 -28.17 -9.78
CA TRP A 229 3.11 -28.01 -9.89
C TRP A 229 2.78 -27.05 -11.05
N PHE A 230 3.55 -25.97 -11.18
CA PHE A 230 3.43 -25.01 -12.28
C PHE A 230 4.74 -24.28 -12.52
N GLU A 231 5.06 -24.02 -13.78
CA GLU A 231 6.11 -23.09 -14.18
C GLU A 231 5.56 -22.16 -15.26
N GLY A 232 5.65 -20.85 -15.02
CA GLY A 232 5.13 -19.83 -15.92
C GLY A 232 6.10 -18.66 -16.10
N PHE A 233 6.15 -18.14 -17.32
CA PHE A 233 6.96 -16.99 -17.72
C PHE A 233 6.03 -15.85 -18.14
N TYR A 234 6.05 -14.79 -17.35
CA TYR A 234 5.21 -13.61 -17.52
C TYR A 234 5.93 -12.63 -18.45
N ALA A 235 5.43 -12.45 -19.66
CA ALA A 235 5.90 -11.46 -20.61
C ALA A 235 4.90 -10.30 -20.70
N ARG A 236 5.41 -9.06 -20.73
CA ARG A 236 4.56 -7.86 -20.81
C ARG A 236 3.63 -7.93 -22.02
N LYS A 237 2.41 -7.45 -21.84
CA LYS A 237 1.48 -7.18 -22.95
C LYS A 237 1.93 -5.98 -23.78
#